data_AF-A0AA42PEX9-F1
#
_entry.id   AF-A0AA42PEX9-F1
#
_cell.length_a   1.000
_cell.length_b   1.000
_cell.length_c   1.000
_cell.angle_alpha   90.00
_cell.angle_beta   90.00
_cell.angle_gamma   90.00
#
_symmetry.space_group_name_H-M   'P 1'
#
loop_
_entity.id
_entity.type
_entity.pdbx_description
1 polymer ?
#
loop_
_entity_poly.entity_id
_entity_poly.type
_entity_poly.pdbx_seq_one_letter_code
_entity_poly.pdbx_strand_id
1 'polypeptide(L)'
;MATKHQVIFYPVGNGDTTQIILDNGKRVLFDFRHKQCAEEESTPEIDLKAALKKDLADAGKESFDVVAFTHADNDHIEGSTDFFWLEHAKVYHGDGRIKIDQLWVPAAMLLEEATQEQQSEEFVLLRQEARHRLLEGKGILVFSQPEALMEWLEPKLEARGEALTARDHLFVDAGTVVPGFTLQEDNVEFFCHSPFVEHCDDGDIIRNSAALVFNVRLQADGRTYDYLEVGDADYCDLERIVDITKYHGNEDRLAWDLFNIPHHCSYKALGAEKGEKDTVPCEKVAELLMMGKKDSYIVACCKPVPDIKESYEQVQPPHIQARRTYASYLEKVGGRSFLVTMEEPNANKPKPIVFEVAAAGVTWTKAASSFGSAAIVASRPARAGA
;
A
#
# COMPACT_ATOMS: atom_id res chain seq x y z
N MET A 1 23.33 -11.52 -12.07
CA MET A 1 22.42 -12.51 -11.44
C MET A 1 21.04 -12.31 -12.07
N ALA A 2 20.13 -13.27 -11.99
CA ALA A 2 18.77 -13.05 -12.49
C ALA A 2 18.08 -12.00 -11.60
N THR A 3 17.45 -10.98 -12.20
CA THR A 3 16.73 -9.94 -11.46
C THR A 3 15.52 -10.55 -10.78
N LYS A 4 15.37 -10.29 -9.48
CA LYS A 4 14.28 -10.81 -8.66
C LYS A 4 13.87 -9.81 -7.59
N HIS A 5 12.62 -9.38 -7.65
CA HIS A 5 11.96 -8.58 -6.62
C HIS A 5 10.99 -9.45 -5.82
N GLN A 6 10.58 -8.97 -4.64
CA GLN A 6 9.51 -9.57 -3.86
C GLN A 6 8.45 -8.53 -3.47
N VAL A 7 7.19 -8.94 -3.48
CA VAL A 7 6.08 -8.18 -2.88
C VAL A 7 5.45 -9.05 -1.81
N ILE A 8 5.36 -8.55 -0.58
CA ILE A 8 4.99 -9.30 0.62
C ILE A 8 3.81 -8.63 1.30
N PHE A 9 2.70 -9.35 1.46
CA PHE A 9 1.53 -8.89 2.20
C PHE A 9 1.47 -9.59 3.56
N TYR A 10 1.38 -8.80 4.64
CA TYR A 10 1.41 -9.33 6.00
C TYR A 10 0.00 -9.55 6.58
N PRO A 11 -0.27 -10.66 7.27
CA PRO A 11 -1.58 -10.94 7.87
C PRO A 11 -1.76 -10.19 9.20
N VAL A 12 -2.12 -8.91 9.11
CA VAL A 12 -2.23 -7.98 10.25
C VAL A 12 -3.68 -7.75 10.72
N GLY A 13 -4.60 -8.64 10.34
CA GLY A 13 -6.02 -8.55 10.66
C GLY A 13 -6.82 -7.89 9.53
N ASN A 14 -7.67 -6.91 9.87
CA ASN A 14 -8.42 -6.14 8.88
C ASN A 14 -7.73 -4.80 8.63
N GLY A 15 -6.54 -4.86 8.03
CA GLY A 15 -5.65 -3.73 7.83
C GLY A 15 -4.49 -4.11 6.92
N ASP A 16 -3.68 -3.13 6.60
CA ASP A 16 -2.69 -3.24 5.54
C ASP A 16 -1.27 -3.07 6.07
N THR A 17 -0.39 -3.94 5.58
CA THR A 17 1.05 -3.74 5.59
C THR A 17 1.61 -4.56 4.45
N THR A 18 2.25 -3.88 3.50
CA THR A 18 2.85 -4.49 2.32
C THR A 18 4.31 -4.06 2.21
N GLN A 19 5.19 -4.97 1.83
CA GLN A 19 6.60 -4.66 1.61
C GLN A 19 7.05 -5.06 0.21
N ILE A 20 7.78 -4.17 -0.46
CA ILE A 20 8.51 -4.46 -1.68
C ILE A 20 10.00 -4.57 -1.34
N ILE A 21 10.60 -5.71 -1.70
CA ILE A 21 12.05 -5.91 -1.64
C ILE A 21 12.57 -5.95 -3.08
N LEU A 22 13.39 -4.97 -3.43
CA LEU A 22 13.96 -4.85 -4.77
C LEU A 22 15.18 -5.75 -4.96
N ASP A 23 15.52 -6.06 -6.20
CA ASP A 23 16.64 -6.94 -6.54
C ASP A 23 18.00 -6.40 -6.07
N ASN A 24 18.10 -5.08 -5.90
CA ASN A 24 19.26 -4.39 -5.33
C ASN A 24 19.23 -4.31 -3.78
N GLY A 25 18.23 -4.90 -3.13
CA GLY A 25 18.10 -4.96 -1.67
C GLY A 25 17.48 -3.71 -1.02
N LYS A 26 17.06 -2.71 -1.80
CA LYS A 26 16.22 -1.61 -1.31
C LYS A 26 14.84 -2.13 -0.87
N ARG A 27 14.26 -1.53 0.16
CA ARG A 27 13.01 -1.94 0.79
C ARG A 27 12.04 -0.77 0.89
N VAL A 28 10.85 -0.94 0.32
CA VAL A 28 9.72 -0.01 0.44
C VAL A 28 8.63 -0.69 1.26
N LEU A 29 8.19 -0.05 2.34
CA LEU A 29 7.09 -0.52 3.16
C LEU A 29 5.89 0.40 2.95
N PHE A 30 4.76 -0.16 2.53
CA PHE A 30 3.46 0.51 2.49
C PHE A 30 2.68 0.16 3.74
N ASP A 31 2.28 1.20 4.46
CA ASP A 31 1.56 1.15 5.72
C ASP A 31 2.27 0.33 6.82
N PHE A 32 1.76 0.45 8.04
CA PHE A 32 2.24 -0.34 9.16
C PHE A 32 1.10 -0.56 10.14
N ARG A 33 0.73 -1.82 10.31
CA ARG A 33 -0.21 -2.23 11.35
C ARG A 33 0.36 -3.35 12.19
N HIS A 34 0.53 -3.07 13.47
CA HIS A 34 0.85 -4.08 14.46
C HIS A 34 -0.06 -3.94 15.67
N LYS A 35 -0.89 -4.97 15.89
CA LYS A 35 -1.71 -5.08 17.09
C LYS A 35 -0.89 -5.71 18.21
N GLN A 36 -0.88 -5.11 19.39
CA GLN A 36 -0.15 -5.64 20.54
C GLN A 36 -0.52 -7.10 20.88
N CYS A 37 -1.78 -7.50 20.67
CA CYS A 37 -2.22 -8.87 20.90
C CYS A 37 -1.55 -9.90 19.98
N ALA A 38 -0.96 -9.46 18.86
CA ALA A 38 -0.25 -10.30 17.89
C ALA A 38 1.10 -10.81 18.41
N GLU A 39 1.63 -10.24 19.50
CA GLU A 39 2.83 -10.75 20.19
C GLU A 39 2.55 -12.08 20.92
N GLU A 40 1.28 -12.43 21.14
CA GLU A 40 0.84 -13.69 21.73
C GLU A 40 0.53 -14.74 20.65
N GLU A 41 1.08 -15.95 20.77
CA GLU A 41 0.87 -17.05 19.79
C GLU A 41 -0.59 -17.49 19.61
N SER A 42 -1.49 -17.06 20.51
CA SER A 42 -2.91 -17.41 20.48
C SER A 42 -3.75 -16.58 19.50
N THR A 43 -3.22 -15.49 18.95
CA THR A 43 -3.94 -14.68 17.97
C THR A 43 -3.53 -15.03 16.54
N PRO A 44 -4.44 -14.94 15.54
CA PRO A 44 -4.09 -15.21 14.16
C PRO A 44 -3.17 -14.16 13.53
N GLU A 45 -3.23 -12.91 13.97
CA GLU A 45 -2.41 -11.82 13.42
C GLU A 45 -0.90 -12.08 13.63
N ILE A 46 -0.08 -11.67 12.66
CA ILE A 46 1.38 -11.79 12.79
C ILE A 46 1.95 -10.79 13.79
N ASP A 47 2.92 -11.22 14.60
CA ASP A 47 3.86 -10.31 15.24
C ASP A 47 4.73 -9.60 14.17
N LEU A 48 4.15 -8.55 13.58
CA LEU A 48 4.79 -7.78 12.53
C LEU A 48 6.11 -7.14 12.98
N LYS A 49 6.17 -6.64 14.23
CA LYS A 49 7.37 -6.00 14.77
C LYS A 49 8.54 -6.99 14.79
N ALA A 50 8.33 -8.20 15.30
CA ALA A 50 9.36 -9.23 15.31
C ALA A 50 9.72 -9.70 13.89
N ALA A 51 8.73 -9.88 13.02
CA ALA A 51 8.93 -10.31 11.65
C ALA A 51 9.80 -9.32 10.85
N LEU A 52 9.47 -8.03 10.88
CA LEU A 52 10.21 -6.98 10.16
C LEU A 52 11.60 -6.74 10.75
N LYS A 53 11.76 -6.79 12.09
CA LYS A 53 13.10 -6.71 12.73
C LYS A 53 14.00 -7.85 12.29
N LYS A 54 13.49 -9.08 12.26
CA LYS A 54 14.24 -10.24 11.81
C LYS A 54 14.61 -10.10 10.33
N ASP A 55 13.65 -9.72 9.49
CA ASP A 55 13.85 -9.52 8.05
C ASP A 55 14.92 -8.45 7.74
N LEU A 56 14.89 -7.31 8.42
CA LEU A 56 15.93 -6.28 8.33
C LEU A 56 17.29 -6.78 8.81
N ALA A 57 17.34 -7.46 9.97
CA ALA A 57 18.57 -8.01 10.52
C ALA A 57 19.21 -9.08 9.60
N ASP A 58 18.41 -9.98 9.02
CA ASP A 58 18.86 -10.99 8.07
C ASP A 58 19.45 -10.35 6.79
N ALA A 59 18.98 -9.16 6.42
CA ALA A 59 19.52 -8.37 5.32
C ALA A 59 20.66 -7.42 5.73
N GLY A 60 21.02 -7.36 7.02
CA GLY A 60 22.02 -6.44 7.55
C GLY A 60 21.63 -4.97 7.44
N LYS A 61 20.33 -4.65 7.50
CA LYS A 61 19.79 -3.28 7.43
C LYS A 61 19.22 -2.84 8.78
N GLU A 62 19.32 -1.54 9.05
CA GLU A 62 18.73 -0.90 10.26
C GLU A 62 17.56 0.03 9.93
N SER A 63 17.28 0.22 8.64
CA SER A 63 16.28 1.14 8.12
C SER A 63 15.49 0.52 6.96
N PHE A 64 14.30 1.07 6.73
CA PHE A 64 13.63 0.99 5.43
C PHE A 64 14.08 2.17 4.58
N ASP A 65 14.31 1.91 3.29
CA ASP A 65 14.66 2.95 2.32
C ASP A 65 13.46 3.90 2.14
N VAL A 66 12.24 3.35 2.13
CA VAL A 66 10.99 4.12 2.15
C VAL A 66 9.98 3.49 3.10
N VAL A 67 9.29 4.31 3.88
CA VAL A 67 7.98 3.97 4.47
C VAL A 67 6.95 4.93 3.91
N ALA A 68 5.91 4.38 3.27
CA ALA A 68 4.81 5.11 2.68
C ALA A 68 3.53 4.83 3.45
N PHE A 69 2.97 5.84 4.11
CA PHE A 69 1.63 5.73 4.69
C PHE A 69 0.62 6.19 3.67
N THR A 70 -0.25 5.29 3.22
CA THR A 70 -1.27 5.58 2.21
C THR A 70 -2.24 6.62 2.73
N HIS A 71 -2.65 6.50 4.00
CA HIS A 71 -3.46 7.45 4.76
C HIS A 71 -3.30 7.19 6.27
N ALA A 72 -4.07 7.89 7.11
CA ALA A 72 -3.88 7.89 8.56
C ALA A 72 -4.93 7.11 9.37
N ASP A 73 -5.67 6.19 8.75
CA ASP A 73 -6.56 5.31 9.49
C ASP A 73 -5.78 4.26 10.29
N ASN A 74 -6.34 3.87 11.44
CA ASN A 74 -5.63 3.03 12.40
C ASN A 74 -5.25 1.67 11.82
N ASP A 75 -6.05 1.11 10.93
CA ASP A 75 -5.72 -0.13 10.23
C ASP A 75 -4.56 -0.01 9.22
N HIS A 76 -4.00 1.19 9.05
CA HIS A 76 -2.82 1.49 8.23
C HIS A 76 -1.63 2.04 9.06
N ILE A 77 -1.86 2.53 10.29
CA ILE A 77 -0.80 3.16 11.10
C ILE A 77 -0.61 2.56 12.50
N GLU A 78 -1.52 1.70 12.96
CA GLU A 78 -1.57 1.21 14.35
C GLU A 78 -0.23 0.57 14.79
N GLY A 79 0.35 1.10 15.87
CA GLY A 79 1.58 0.62 16.48
C GLY A 79 2.86 1.12 15.80
N SER A 80 2.76 1.97 14.78
CA SER A 80 3.90 2.55 14.05
C SER A 80 4.78 3.41 14.95
N THR A 81 4.18 4.17 15.87
CA THR A 81 4.90 5.10 16.75
C THR A 81 5.69 4.41 17.85
N ASP A 82 5.44 3.12 18.09
CA ASP A 82 6.25 2.27 18.96
C ASP A 82 7.39 1.58 18.22
N PHE A 83 7.25 1.39 16.91
CA PHE A 83 8.17 0.61 16.09
C PHE A 83 9.26 1.48 15.46
N PHE A 84 8.87 2.63 14.91
CA PHE A 84 9.78 3.48 14.15
C PHE A 84 10.51 4.49 15.02
N TRP A 85 11.68 4.89 14.54
CA TRP A 85 12.41 6.06 14.98
C TRP A 85 11.85 7.28 14.25
N LEU A 86 11.19 8.18 14.99
CA LEU A 86 10.63 9.42 14.44
C LEU A 86 11.53 10.62 14.83
N GLU A 87 11.95 11.41 13.85
CA GLU A 87 12.91 12.52 14.00
C GLU A 87 12.39 13.70 14.83
N HIS A 88 11.07 13.96 14.80
CA HIS A 88 10.50 15.17 15.37
C HIS A 88 10.63 15.26 16.90
N ALA A 89 10.59 14.12 17.61
CA ALA A 89 10.59 14.11 19.07
C ALA A 89 11.42 12.97 19.65
N LYS A 90 12.30 13.33 20.60
CA LYS A 90 13.25 12.41 21.27
C LYS A 90 12.59 11.24 21.99
N VAL A 91 11.30 11.30 22.31
CA VAL A 91 10.59 10.18 22.95
C VAL A 91 10.46 8.97 22.00
N TYR A 92 10.47 9.22 20.69
CA TYR A 92 10.46 8.19 19.66
C TYR A 92 11.88 7.79 19.22
N HIS A 93 12.90 8.23 19.97
CA HIS A 93 14.26 7.76 19.82
C HIS A 93 14.52 6.63 20.83
N GLY A 94 15.30 5.63 20.45
CA GLY A 94 15.70 4.57 21.36
C GLY A 94 16.28 3.36 20.65
N ASP A 95 16.99 2.53 21.41
CA ASP A 95 17.59 1.30 20.92
C ASP A 95 16.49 0.34 20.42
N GLY A 96 16.69 -0.23 19.24
CA GLY A 96 15.78 -1.21 18.64
C GLY A 96 14.56 -0.63 17.91
N ARG A 97 14.42 0.70 17.81
CA ARG A 97 13.48 1.36 16.89
C ARG A 97 14.06 1.43 15.48
N ILE A 98 13.23 1.20 14.47
CA ILE A 98 13.66 1.11 13.07
C ILE A 98 13.64 2.48 12.41
N LYS A 99 14.72 2.83 11.69
CA LYS A 99 14.82 4.11 11.01
C LYS A 99 14.03 4.12 9.69
N ILE A 100 13.57 5.31 9.31
CA ILE A 100 12.92 5.58 8.03
C ILE A 100 13.82 6.56 7.26
N ASP A 101 14.43 6.11 6.17
CA ASP A 101 15.33 6.96 5.39
C ASP A 101 14.55 8.02 4.59
N GLN A 102 13.42 7.62 3.98
CA GLN A 102 12.47 8.55 3.36
C GLN A 102 11.02 8.19 3.72
N LEU A 103 10.24 9.19 4.13
CA LEU A 103 8.82 9.07 4.45
C LEU A 103 7.97 9.53 3.26
N TRP A 104 6.98 8.74 2.84
CA TRP A 104 6.02 9.13 1.80
C TRP A 104 4.64 9.26 2.42
N VAL A 105 4.00 10.43 2.27
CA VAL A 105 2.68 10.71 2.86
C VAL A 105 1.86 11.64 1.95
N PRO A 106 0.53 11.50 1.92
CA PRO A 106 -0.31 12.47 1.23
C PRO A 106 -0.33 13.79 1.99
N ALA A 107 -0.49 14.91 1.28
CA ALA A 107 -0.64 16.25 1.87
C ALA A 107 -1.75 16.31 2.92
N ALA A 108 -2.82 15.54 2.73
CA ALA A 108 -3.91 15.37 3.68
C ALA A 108 -3.44 14.98 5.10
N MET A 109 -2.46 14.08 5.23
CA MET A 109 -1.91 13.71 6.55
C MET A 109 -1.21 14.89 7.24
N LEU A 110 -0.68 15.85 6.47
CA LEU A 110 -0.08 17.06 7.02
C LEU A 110 -1.12 18.09 7.41
N LEU A 111 -2.34 18.03 6.88
CA LEU A 111 -3.38 19.03 7.08
C LEU A 111 -4.44 18.63 8.10
N GLU A 112 -4.67 17.33 8.25
CA GLU A 112 -5.72 16.78 9.11
C GLU A 112 -5.73 17.42 10.50
N GLU A 113 -6.88 17.95 10.92
CA GLU A 113 -7.05 18.57 12.23
C GLU A 113 -7.21 17.54 13.36
N ALA A 114 -6.94 17.96 14.58
CA ALA A 114 -7.10 17.09 15.75
C ALA A 114 -7.58 17.90 16.95
N THR A 115 -8.50 17.31 17.71
CA THR A 115 -8.92 17.84 19.01
C THR A 115 -7.79 17.79 20.04
N GLN A 116 -7.96 18.44 21.19
CA GLN A 116 -6.97 18.39 22.28
C GLN A 116 -6.79 16.99 22.86
N GLU A 117 -7.85 16.18 22.84
CA GLU A 117 -7.83 14.81 23.36
C GLU A 117 -7.06 13.86 22.42
N GLN A 118 -7.01 14.18 21.13
CA GLN A 118 -6.35 13.36 20.10
C GLN A 118 -4.85 13.63 19.95
N GLN A 119 -4.25 14.54 20.73
CA GLN A 119 -2.86 14.98 20.48
C GLN A 119 -1.83 13.86 20.68
N SER A 120 -2.18 12.79 21.40
CA SER A 120 -1.35 11.60 21.56
C SER A 120 -1.69 10.46 20.59
N GLU A 121 -2.69 10.64 19.72
CA GLU A 121 -3.08 9.63 18.73
C GLU A 121 -2.05 9.55 17.61
N GLU A 122 -1.83 8.35 17.07
CA GLU A 122 -0.73 8.11 16.13
C GLU A 122 -0.79 8.95 14.86
N PHE A 123 -1.99 9.24 14.33
CA PHE A 123 -2.12 10.11 13.16
C PHE A 123 -1.57 11.52 13.43
N VAL A 124 -1.75 12.05 14.65
CA VAL A 124 -1.19 13.36 15.04
C VAL A 124 0.33 13.30 15.14
N LEU A 125 0.86 12.21 15.68
CA LEU A 125 2.29 12.00 15.84
C LEU A 125 3.00 11.85 14.49
N LEU A 126 2.40 11.09 13.57
CA LEU A 126 2.89 10.95 12.20
C LEU A 126 2.77 12.27 11.41
N ARG A 127 1.68 13.04 11.62
CA ARG A 127 1.57 14.41 11.07
C ARG A 127 2.70 15.32 11.57
N GLN A 128 3.04 15.26 12.86
CA GLN A 128 4.13 16.04 13.43
C GLN A 128 5.49 15.60 12.86
N GLU A 129 5.71 14.30 12.68
CA GLU A 129 6.89 13.75 12.00
C GLU A 129 7.02 14.25 10.56
N ALA A 130 5.95 14.12 9.77
CA ALA A 130 5.94 14.54 8.38
C ALA A 130 6.18 16.05 8.23
N ARG A 131 5.49 16.86 9.04
CA ARG A 131 5.69 18.31 9.10
C ARG A 131 7.11 18.69 9.51
N HIS A 132 7.73 17.95 10.44
CA HIS A 132 9.12 18.16 10.82
C HIS A 132 10.06 17.91 9.64
N ARG A 133 9.97 16.74 8.99
CA ARG A 133 10.83 16.40 7.84
C ARG A 133 10.66 17.36 6.67
N LEU A 134 9.42 17.77 6.38
CA LEU A 134 9.12 18.76 5.33
C LEU A 134 9.77 20.11 5.66
N LEU A 135 9.67 20.57 6.90
CA LEU A 135 10.33 21.81 7.33
C LEU A 135 11.85 21.70 7.32
N GLU A 136 12.44 20.56 7.66
CA GLU A 136 13.89 20.33 7.56
C GLU A 136 14.37 20.13 6.13
N GLY A 137 13.45 19.92 5.19
CA GLY A 137 13.75 19.88 3.75
C GLY A 137 14.39 18.58 3.27
N LYS A 138 14.20 17.47 3.99
CA LYS A 138 14.86 16.19 3.69
C LYS A 138 14.09 15.00 4.25
N GLY A 139 14.35 13.80 3.71
CA GLY A 139 13.85 12.54 4.25
C GLY A 139 12.33 12.35 4.12
N ILE A 140 11.67 13.10 3.24
CA ILE A 140 10.23 13.00 2.97
C ILE A 140 9.92 13.28 1.49
N LEU A 141 8.86 12.70 0.96
CA LEU A 141 8.10 13.21 -0.17
C LEU A 141 6.63 13.36 0.24
N VAL A 142 6.03 14.49 -0.13
CA VAL A 142 4.63 14.81 0.14
C VAL A 142 3.87 14.77 -1.18
N PHE A 143 2.79 14.00 -1.22
CA PHE A 143 2.01 13.79 -2.43
C PHE A 143 0.84 14.76 -2.46
N SER A 144 0.71 15.50 -3.57
CA SER A 144 -0.10 16.71 -3.73
C SER A 144 0.47 17.96 -3.02
N GLN A 145 0.12 19.14 -3.54
CA GLN A 145 0.54 20.44 -3.04
C GLN A 145 -0.67 21.41 -2.95
N PRO A 146 -1.64 21.15 -2.04
CA PRO A 146 -2.81 22.01 -1.88
C PRO A 146 -2.48 23.37 -1.26
N GLU A 147 -3.32 24.37 -1.52
CA GLU A 147 -3.12 25.75 -1.05
C GLU A 147 -2.98 25.81 0.48
N ALA A 148 -3.84 25.09 1.21
CA ALA A 148 -3.81 25.03 2.67
C ALA A 148 -2.47 24.54 3.24
N LEU A 149 -1.75 23.66 2.53
CA LEU A 149 -0.43 23.19 2.97
C LEU A 149 0.63 24.27 2.76
N MET A 150 0.54 25.03 1.67
CA MET A 150 1.42 26.16 1.41
C MET A 150 1.19 27.30 2.42
N GLU A 151 -0.08 27.60 2.75
CA GLU A 151 -0.43 28.56 3.80
C GLU A 151 0.17 28.19 5.18
N TRP A 152 0.32 26.88 5.46
CA TRP A 152 0.99 26.39 6.66
C TRP A 152 2.53 26.46 6.57
N LEU A 153 3.10 26.18 5.39
CA LEU A 153 4.55 26.02 5.18
C LEU A 153 5.27 27.36 4.98
N GLU A 154 4.74 28.23 4.12
CA GLU A 154 5.39 29.46 3.68
C GLU A 154 5.76 30.40 4.85
N PRO A 155 4.86 30.70 5.81
CA PRO A 155 5.21 31.56 6.96
C PRO A 155 6.35 30.98 7.82
N LYS A 156 6.51 29.64 7.83
CA LYS A 156 7.60 28.98 8.56
C LYS A 156 8.93 29.06 7.83
N LEU A 157 8.92 28.99 6.50
CA LEU A 157 10.11 29.21 5.68
C LEU A 157 10.57 30.67 5.77
N GLU A 158 9.63 31.63 5.71
CA GLU A 158 9.93 33.05 5.91
C GLU A 158 10.56 33.30 7.28
N ALA A 159 10.02 32.71 8.35
CA ALA A 159 10.57 32.82 9.69
C ALA A 159 11.99 32.22 9.82
N ARG A 160 12.38 31.29 8.94
CA ARG A 160 13.74 30.74 8.82
C ARG A 160 14.64 31.54 7.88
N GLY A 161 14.12 32.55 7.18
CA GLY A 161 14.86 33.30 6.16
C GLY A 161 15.14 32.49 4.89
N GLU A 162 14.33 31.46 4.63
CA GLU A 162 14.43 30.61 3.44
C GLU A 162 13.48 31.08 2.33
N ALA A 163 13.76 30.71 1.07
CA ALA A 163 12.86 31.00 -0.05
C ALA A 163 11.56 30.18 0.07
N LEU A 164 10.42 30.73 -0.39
CA LEU A 164 9.14 30.02 -0.38
C LEU A 164 9.19 28.70 -1.17
N THR A 165 10.02 28.67 -2.22
CA THR A 165 10.23 27.50 -3.10
C THR A 165 11.26 26.50 -2.56
N ALA A 166 11.78 26.70 -1.34
CA ALA A 166 12.86 25.87 -0.81
C ALA A 166 12.47 24.40 -0.58
N ARG A 167 11.19 24.05 -0.75
CA ARG A 167 10.63 22.70 -0.55
C ARG A 167 9.95 22.11 -1.80
N ASP A 168 9.94 22.81 -2.94
CA ASP A 168 9.24 22.37 -4.17
C ASP A 168 9.64 20.95 -4.61
N HIS A 169 10.93 20.61 -4.47
CA HIS A 169 11.48 19.31 -4.82
C HIS A 169 10.99 18.13 -3.95
N LEU A 170 10.23 18.40 -2.89
CA LEU A 170 9.68 17.39 -1.99
C LEU A 170 8.21 17.07 -2.31
N PHE A 171 7.59 17.82 -3.23
CA PHE A 171 6.21 17.58 -3.64
C PHE A 171 6.15 16.70 -4.89
N VAL A 172 5.18 15.80 -4.93
CA VAL A 172 4.92 14.91 -6.05
C VAL A 172 3.46 14.99 -6.43
N ASP A 173 3.20 15.38 -7.68
CA ASP A 173 1.85 15.50 -8.22
C ASP A 173 1.35 14.16 -8.78
N ALA A 174 0.03 13.94 -8.72
CA ALA A 174 -0.62 12.87 -9.45
C ALA A 174 -0.32 12.99 -10.96
N GLY A 175 -0.18 11.84 -11.61
CA GLY A 175 0.20 11.75 -13.02
C GLY A 175 1.70 11.78 -13.29
N THR A 176 2.54 11.80 -12.24
CA THR A 176 4.00 11.87 -12.37
C THR A 176 4.70 10.63 -11.80
N VAL A 177 5.95 10.40 -12.23
CA VAL A 177 6.81 9.36 -11.66
C VAL A 177 7.49 9.91 -10.41
N VAL A 178 7.42 9.16 -9.31
CA VAL A 178 8.05 9.53 -8.04
C VAL A 178 9.58 9.55 -8.20
N PRO A 179 10.27 10.62 -7.79
CA PRO A 179 11.73 10.69 -7.89
C PRO A 179 12.41 9.70 -6.94
N GLY A 180 13.64 9.29 -7.29
CA GLY A 180 14.51 8.46 -6.42
C GLY A 180 14.52 6.96 -6.74
N PHE A 181 13.55 6.47 -7.50
CA PHE A 181 13.52 5.11 -8.05
C PHE A 181 13.37 5.15 -9.56
N THR A 182 14.30 4.52 -10.28
CA THR A 182 14.23 4.47 -11.74
C THR A 182 14.37 3.05 -12.27
N LEU A 183 13.72 2.78 -13.41
CA LEU A 183 13.89 1.52 -14.12
C LEU A 183 15.36 1.23 -14.48
N GLN A 184 16.16 2.27 -14.70
CA GLN A 184 17.57 2.13 -15.09
C GLN A 184 18.47 1.72 -13.91
N GLU A 185 18.21 2.25 -12.71
CA GLU A 185 19.09 2.06 -11.54
C GLU A 185 18.56 1.00 -10.57
N ASP A 186 17.23 0.91 -10.43
CA ASP A 186 16.57 0.09 -9.42
C ASP A 186 15.68 -1.02 -10.01
N ASN A 187 15.55 -1.06 -11.35
CA ASN A 187 14.56 -1.90 -12.04
C ASN A 187 13.13 -1.69 -11.52
N VAL A 188 12.82 -0.51 -10.98
CA VAL A 188 11.48 -0.14 -10.52
C VAL A 188 11.22 1.34 -10.74
N GLU A 189 9.97 1.68 -11.04
CA GLU A 189 9.47 3.05 -10.96
C GLU A 189 8.11 3.04 -10.26
N PHE A 190 7.78 4.16 -9.61
CA PHE A 190 6.50 4.39 -8.96
C PHE A 190 5.80 5.51 -9.71
N PHE A 191 4.62 5.24 -10.26
CA PHE A 191 3.77 6.25 -10.88
C PHE A 191 2.63 6.60 -9.92
N CYS A 192 2.54 7.88 -9.55
CA CYS A 192 1.53 8.39 -8.64
C CYS A 192 0.21 8.61 -9.37
N HIS A 193 -0.84 7.87 -9.02
CA HIS A 193 -2.21 8.09 -9.51
C HIS A 193 -2.98 9.09 -8.65
N SER A 194 -2.72 9.12 -7.34
CA SER A 194 -3.49 9.83 -6.32
C SER A 194 -2.58 10.14 -5.11
N PRO A 195 -2.83 11.20 -4.31
CA PRO A 195 -3.98 12.13 -4.30
C PRO A 195 -4.03 13.20 -5.39
N PHE A 196 -5.24 13.59 -5.78
CA PHE A 196 -5.49 14.84 -6.51
C PHE A 196 -5.60 16.04 -5.55
N VAL A 197 -5.27 17.25 -6.02
CA VAL A 197 -5.30 18.49 -5.22
C VAL A 197 -6.68 18.75 -4.61
N GLU A 198 -7.76 18.52 -5.37
CA GLU A 198 -9.14 18.71 -4.93
C GLU A 198 -9.54 17.87 -3.71
N HIS A 199 -8.82 16.78 -3.40
CA HIS A 199 -9.06 15.98 -2.20
C HIS A 199 -8.60 16.66 -0.90
N CYS A 200 -7.96 17.83 -1.00
CA CYS A 200 -7.39 18.56 0.12
C CYS A 200 -7.92 20.00 0.29
N ASP A 201 -8.74 20.53 -0.64
CA ASP A 201 -9.11 21.95 -0.67
C ASP A 201 -10.50 22.28 -0.05
N ASP A 202 -11.43 21.32 0.07
CA ASP A 202 -12.83 21.56 0.46
C ASP A 202 -13.15 21.38 1.97
N GLY A 203 -12.14 21.44 2.84
CA GLY A 203 -12.29 21.55 4.30
C GLY A 203 -12.58 20.24 5.06
N ASP A 204 -13.21 19.24 4.44
CA ASP A 204 -13.35 17.89 5.01
C ASP A 204 -12.33 16.95 4.36
N ILE A 205 -11.19 16.73 5.04
CA ILE A 205 -10.19 15.75 4.59
C ILE A 205 -10.77 14.34 4.78
N ILE A 206 -11.21 13.73 3.68
CA ILE A 206 -11.57 12.32 3.65
C ILE A 206 -10.28 11.52 3.42
N ARG A 207 -9.74 10.94 4.49
CA ARG A 207 -8.46 10.21 4.50
C ARG A 207 -8.35 9.22 3.34
N ASN A 208 -9.40 8.46 3.09
CA ASN A 208 -9.41 7.38 2.08
C ASN A 208 -9.39 7.95 0.65
N SER A 209 -10.07 9.07 0.39
CA SER A 209 -10.03 9.72 -0.92
C SER A 209 -8.72 10.44 -1.19
N ALA A 210 -8.03 10.88 -0.14
CA ALA A 210 -6.68 11.43 -0.24
C ALA A 210 -5.57 10.37 -0.16
N ALA A 211 -5.89 9.08 -0.26
CA ALA A 211 -4.92 8.02 -0.11
C ALA A 211 -3.89 8.00 -1.26
N LEU A 212 -2.67 7.57 -0.94
CA LEU A 212 -1.65 7.28 -1.95
C LEU A 212 -2.11 6.10 -2.82
N VAL A 213 -2.10 6.29 -4.13
CA VAL A 213 -2.34 5.22 -5.11
C VAL A 213 -1.19 5.17 -6.10
N PHE A 214 -0.58 4.00 -6.25
CA PHE A 214 0.58 3.79 -7.11
C PHE A 214 0.37 2.66 -8.11
N ASN A 215 0.82 2.89 -9.34
CA ASN A 215 1.32 1.83 -10.20
C ASN A 215 2.83 1.68 -9.93
N VAL A 216 3.23 0.52 -9.40
CA VAL A 216 4.63 0.15 -9.21
C VAL A 216 5.05 -0.75 -10.36
N ARG A 217 5.87 -0.21 -11.26
CA ARG A 217 6.34 -0.94 -12.42
C ARG A 217 7.71 -1.53 -12.15
N LEU A 218 7.78 -2.85 -12.13
CA LEU A 218 8.97 -3.65 -11.84
C LEU A 218 9.52 -4.26 -13.15
N GLN A 219 10.83 -4.18 -13.34
CA GLN A 219 11.54 -4.85 -14.42
C GLN A 219 12.30 -6.07 -13.89
N ALA A 220 12.21 -7.19 -14.62
CA ALA A 220 13.03 -8.35 -14.36
C ALA A 220 13.49 -8.99 -15.67
N ASP A 221 14.81 -9.01 -15.90
CA ASP A 221 15.47 -9.57 -17.07
C ASP A 221 14.80 -9.17 -18.42
N GLY A 222 14.50 -7.86 -18.58
CA GLY A 222 13.93 -7.29 -19.80
C GLY A 222 12.40 -7.45 -19.95
N ARG A 223 11.70 -7.89 -18.91
CA ARG A 223 10.24 -7.94 -18.83
C ARG A 223 9.70 -6.95 -17.80
N THR A 224 8.48 -6.48 -18.03
CA THR A 224 7.81 -5.48 -17.20
C THR A 224 6.58 -6.09 -16.52
N TYR A 225 6.44 -5.82 -15.23
CA TYR A 225 5.31 -6.23 -14.40
C TYR A 225 4.78 -5.03 -13.63
N ASP A 226 3.48 -4.97 -13.43
CA ASP A 226 2.82 -3.85 -12.77
C ASP A 226 2.13 -4.32 -11.49
N TYR A 227 2.42 -3.68 -10.38
CA TYR A 227 1.74 -3.84 -9.11
C TYR A 227 0.90 -2.59 -8.81
N LEU A 228 -0.41 -2.77 -8.63
CA LEU A 228 -1.32 -1.69 -8.30
C LEU A 228 -1.61 -1.71 -6.79
N GLU A 229 -1.10 -0.69 -6.08
CA GLU A 229 -1.27 -0.42 -4.65
C GLU A 229 -2.23 0.77 -4.51
N VAL A 230 -3.42 0.57 -3.95
CA VAL A 230 -4.49 1.59 -4.01
C VAL A 230 -5.00 2.08 -2.66
N GLY A 231 -4.42 1.61 -1.55
CA GLY A 231 -4.88 1.97 -0.20
C GLY A 231 -6.39 1.77 -0.06
N ASP A 232 -7.10 2.79 0.41
CA ASP A 232 -8.54 2.70 0.70
C ASP A 232 -9.44 3.48 -0.25
N ALA A 233 -8.94 3.79 -1.45
CA ALA A 233 -9.67 4.53 -2.49
C ALA A 233 -11.05 3.93 -2.75
N ASP A 234 -12.08 4.78 -2.77
CA ASP A 234 -13.44 4.35 -3.07
C ASP A 234 -13.70 4.35 -4.59
N TYR A 235 -14.90 3.93 -4.99
CA TYR A 235 -15.24 3.85 -6.41
C TYR A 235 -15.17 5.20 -7.12
N CYS A 236 -15.55 6.32 -6.49
CA CYS A 236 -15.48 7.65 -7.09
C CYS A 236 -14.04 8.03 -7.39
N ASP A 237 -13.14 7.73 -6.45
CA ASP A 237 -11.71 8.00 -6.59
C ASP A 237 -11.10 7.14 -7.70
N LEU A 238 -11.46 5.86 -7.75
CA LEU A 238 -11.02 4.94 -8.81
C LEU A 238 -11.55 5.32 -10.20
N GLU A 239 -12.82 5.74 -10.32
CA GLU A 239 -13.37 6.20 -11.61
C GLU A 239 -12.58 7.41 -12.12
N ARG A 240 -12.27 8.34 -11.21
CA ARG A 240 -11.48 9.53 -11.51
C ARG A 240 -10.04 9.19 -11.90
N ILE A 241 -9.39 8.28 -11.18
CA ILE A 241 -8.04 7.79 -11.53
C ILE A 241 -8.04 7.24 -12.96
N VAL A 242 -9.01 6.41 -13.33
CA VAL A 242 -9.12 5.83 -14.68
C VAL A 242 -9.28 6.94 -15.72
N ASP A 243 -10.20 7.87 -15.50
CA ASP A 243 -10.49 8.94 -16.46
C ASP A 243 -9.30 9.90 -16.64
N ILE A 244 -8.70 10.38 -15.55
CA ILE A 244 -7.56 11.31 -15.60
C ILE A 244 -6.33 10.62 -16.23
N THR A 245 -6.05 9.38 -15.83
CA THR A 245 -4.92 8.62 -16.39
C THR A 245 -5.06 8.45 -17.90
N LYS A 246 -6.25 8.10 -18.39
CA LYS A 246 -6.55 8.01 -19.83
C LYS A 246 -6.48 9.35 -20.53
N TYR A 247 -7.04 10.41 -19.92
CA TYR A 247 -7.02 11.76 -20.46
C TYR A 247 -5.59 12.25 -20.73
N HIS A 248 -4.64 11.93 -19.84
CA HIS A 248 -3.23 12.26 -20.00
C HIS A 248 -2.42 11.26 -20.83
N GLY A 249 -3.05 10.23 -21.41
CA GLY A 249 -2.38 9.25 -22.27
C GLY A 249 -1.52 8.22 -21.53
N ASN A 250 -1.73 8.05 -20.23
CA ASN A 250 -0.99 7.15 -19.34
C ASN A 250 -1.73 5.82 -19.11
N GLU A 251 -2.60 5.39 -20.04
CA GLU A 251 -3.48 4.21 -19.87
C GLU A 251 -2.71 2.92 -19.54
N ASP A 252 -1.44 2.81 -19.95
CA ASP A 252 -0.58 1.67 -19.62
C ASP A 252 -0.30 1.56 -18.11
N ARG A 253 -0.47 2.64 -17.34
CA ARG A 253 -0.31 2.69 -15.87
C ARG A 253 -1.51 2.11 -15.11
N LEU A 254 -2.61 1.79 -15.79
CA LEU A 254 -3.78 1.13 -15.19
C LEU A 254 -3.69 -0.40 -15.26
N ALA A 255 -2.75 -0.95 -16.05
CA ALA A 255 -2.56 -2.39 -16.16
C ALA A 255 -1.92 -2.97 -14.89
N TRP A 256 -2.25 -4.23 -14.56
CA TRP A 256 -1.73 -4.87 -13.36
C TRP A 256 -1.51 -6.38 -13.52
N ASP A 257 -0.40 -6.86 -12.97
CA ASP A 257 -0.07 -8.27 -12.73
C ASP A 257 -0.40 -8.67 -11.28
N LEU A 258 -0.36 -7.70 -10.37
CA LEU A 258 -0.72 -7.85 -8.96
C LEU A 258 -1.55 -6.63 -8.56
N PHE A 259 -2.66 -6.85 -7.85
CA PHE A 259 -3.54 -5.78 -7.39
C PHE A 259 -3.88 -6.00 -5.91
N ASN A 260 -3.39 -5.12 -5.04
CA ASN A 260 -3.90 -5.00 -3.68
C ASN A 260 -5.22 -4.25 -3.74
N ILE A 261 -6.35 -4.94 -3.52
CA ILE A 261 -7.65 -4.29 -3.70
C ILE A 261 -7.97 -3.39 -2.51
N PRO A 262 -8.71 -2.30 -2.76
CA PRO A 262 -8.85 -1.23 -1.77
C PRO A 262 -9.72 -1.60 -0.58
N HIS A 263 -9.48 -0.91 0.54
CA HIS A 263 -10.39 -0.80 1.68
C HIS A 263 -10.85 -2.18 2.15
N HIS A 264 -9.89 -3.10 2.26
CA HIS A 264 -10.06 -4.42 2.84
C HIS A 264 -11.18 -5.23 2.17
N CYS A 265 -11.32 -5.15 0.85
CA CYS A 265 -12.41 -5.80 0.09
C CYS A 265 -13.79 -5.18 0.35
N SER A 266 -13.86 -3.85 0.40
CA SER A 266 -15.11 -3.09 0.50
C SER A 266 -15.89 -3.08 -0.80
N TYR A 267 -17.22 -3.21 -0.71
CA TYR A 267 -18.09 -3.00 -1.87
C TYR A 267 -18.07 -1.55 -2.36
N LYS A 268 -17.73 -0.60 -1.49
CA LYS A 268 -17.67 0.83 -1.83
C LYS A 268 -16.53 1.16 -2.79
N ALA A 269 -15.55 0.28 -2.95
CA ALA A 269 -14.56 0.41 -4.00
C ALA A 269 -15.05 -0.08 -5.37
N LEU A 270 -16.16 -0.81 -5.41
CA LEU A 270 -16.76 -1.29 -6.66
C LEU A 270 -17.84 -0.31 -7.13
N GLY A 271 -18.72 0.12 -6.23
CA GLY A 271 -19.79 1.06 -6.56
C GLY A 271 -20.59 1.54 -5.35
N ALA A 272 -21.60 2.36 -5.63
CA ALA A 272 -22.40 3.02 -4.59
C ALA A 272 -23.20 2.05 -3.71
N GLU A 273 -23.73 0.97 -4.31
CA GLU A 273 -24.67 0.05 -3.68
C GLU A 273 -24.05 -1.33 -3.42
N LYS A 274 -24.32 -1.89 -2.24
CA LYS A 274 -23.91 -3.26 -1.92
C LYS A 274 -24.85 -4.24 -2.61
N GLY A 275 -24.30 -5.14 -3.42
CA GLY A 275 -25.11 -6.16 -4.10
C GLY A 275 -25.73 -7.17 -3.13
N GLU A 276 -26.76 -7.89 -3.58
CA GLU A 276 -27.31 -9.02 -2.82
C GLU A 276 -26.34 -10.21 -2.79
N LYS A 277 -25.77 -10.56 -3.95
CA LYS A 277 -24.83 -11.67 -4.12
C LYS A 277 -23.45 -11.24 -4.57
N ASP A 278 -23.41 -10.36 -5.56
CA ASP A 278 -22.20 -9.81 -6.17
C ASP A 278 -22.44 -8.30 -6.30
N THR A 279 -21.44 -7.49 -5.97
CA THR A 279 -21.55 -6.03 -6.15
C THR A 279 -21.22 -5.68 -7.59
N VAL A 280 -22.12 -4.96 -8.28
CA VAL A 280 -21.88 -4.52 -9.65
C VAL A 280 -20.93 -3.32 -9.61
N PRO A 281 -19.74 -3.39 -10.24
CA PRO A 281 -18.84 -2.25 -10.28
C PRO A 281 -19.40 -1.14 -11.18
N CYS A 282 -19.08 0.10 -10.86
CA CYS A 282 -19.26 1.24 -11.76
C CYS A 282 -18.41 1.05 -13.04
N GLU A 283 -18.74 1.79 -14.09
CA GLU A 283 -18.20 1.57 -15.44
C GLU A 283 -16.67 1.62 -15.46
N LYS A 284 -16.08 2.63 -14.82
CA LYS A 284 -14.61 2.81 -14.84
C LYS A 284 -13.90 1.87 -13.91
N VAL A 285 -14.52 1.49 -12.80
CA VAL A 285 -13.98 0.42 -11.95
C VAL A 285 -14.00 -0.92 -12.68
N ALA A 286 -15.07 -1.22 -13.42
CA ALA A 286 -15.15 -2.41 -14.27
C ALA A 286 -14.05 -2.41 -15.34
N GLU A 287 -13.78 -1.25 -15.95
CA GLU A 287 -12.68 -1.06 -16.89
C GLU A 287 -11.32 -1.34 -16.24
N LEU A 288 -11.02 -0.76 -15.08
CA LEU A 288 -9.79 -1.03 -14.32
C LEU A 288 -9.62 -2.52 -13.99
N LEU A 289 -10.70 -3.20 -13.59
CA LEU A 289 -10.66 -4.64 -13.33
C LEU A 289 -10.36 -5.47 -14.58
N MET A 290 -10.75 -4.99 -15.76
CA MET A 290 -10.43 -5.64 -17.04
C MET A 290 -9.00 -5.33 -17.52
N MET A 291 -8.30 -4.37 -16.92
CA MET A 291 -6.87 -4.09 -17.18
C MET A 291 -5.92 -5.09 -16.53
N GLY A 292 -6.46 -6.08 -15.81
CA GLY A 292 -5.68 -7.20 -15.29
C GLY A 292 -5.04 -7.99 -16.42
N LYS A 293 -3.77 -8.32 -16.28
CA LYS A 293 -3.04 -9.15 -17.23
C LYS A 293 -3.36 -10.62 -16.98
N LYS A 294 -3.14 -11.46 -18.00
CA LYS A 294 -3.17 -12.92 -17.83
C LYS A 294 -2.14 -13.34 -16.77
N ASP A 295 -2.47 -14.38 -16.01
CA ASP A 295 -1.65 -14.91 -14.92
C ASP A 295 -1.51 -13.98 -13.69
N SER A 296 -2.33 -12.91 -13.61
CA SER A 296 -2.34 -11.94 -12.51
C SER A 296 -2.91 -12.49 -11.20
N TYR A 297 -2.73 -11.72 -10.13
CA TYR A 297 -3.28 -12.02 -8.80
C TYR A 297 -3.98 -10.79 -8.21
N ILE A 298 -5.00 -11.06 -7.40
CA ILE A 298 -5.61 -10.07 -6.52
C ILE A 298 -5.32 -10.48 -5.08
N VAL A 299 -4.97 -9.51 -4.24
CA VAL A 299 -4.81 -9.69 -2.80
C VAL A 299 -5.76 -8.75 -2.08
N ALA A 300 -6.48 -9.30 -1.11
CA ALA A 300 -7.26 -8.54 -0.14
C ALA A 300 -6.57 -8.61 1.22
N CYS A 301 -6.06 -7.48 1.68
CA CYS A 301 -5.53 -7.33 3.02
C CYS A 301 -6.69 -7.15 4.00
N CYS A 302 -7.26 -8.25 4.48
CA CYS A 302 -8.45 -8.21 5.32
C CYS A 302 -8.62 -9.46 6.17
N LYS A 303 -9.60 -9.40 7.08
CA LYS A 303 -10.10 -10.60 7.79
C LYS A 303 -10.63 -11.66 6.82
N PRO A 304 -10.76 -12.92 7.24
CA PRO A 304 -11.38 -13.96 6.43
C PRO A 304 -12.78 -13.56 5.93
N VAL A 305 -13.10 -13.95 4.70
CA VAL A 305 -14.34 -13.59 3.99
C VAL A 305 -15.08 -14.86 3.56
N PRO A 306 -15.53 -15.72 4.50
CA PRO A 306 -16.15 -17.00 4.16
C PRO A 306 -17.46 -16.78 3.38
N ASP A 307 -17.76 -17.63 2.39
CA ASP A 307 -19.04 -17.60 1.67
C ASP A 307 -20.11 -18.34 2.50
N ILE A 308 -20.61 -17.65 3.54
CA ILE A 308 -21.66 -18.13 4.45
C ILE A 308 -22.70 -17.02 4.65
N LYS A 309 -23.90 -17.39 5.13
CA LYS A 309 -25.05 -16.48 5.26
C LYS A 309 -24.70 -15.20 6.04
N GLU A 310 -23.98 -15.34 7.14
CA GLU A 310 -23.61 -14.24 8.04
C GLU A 310 -22.70 -13.22 7.35
N SER A 311 -21.87 -13.65 6.39
CA SER A 311 -20.99 -12.75 5.64
C SER A 311 -21.77 -11.77 4.75
N TYR A 312 -22.95 -12.16 4.27
CA TYR A 312 -23.79 -11.29 3.45
C TYR A 312 -24.41 -10.13 4.26
N GLU A 313 -24.50 -10.27 5.58
CA GLU A 313 -25.09 -9.29 6.51
C GLU A 313 -24.08 -8.23 6.99
N GLN A 314 -22.78 -8.40 6.71
CA GLN A 314 -21.72 -7.49 7.17
C GLN A 314 -21.92 -6.06 6.66
N VAL A 315 -21.91 -5.09 7.58
CA VAL A 315 -22.01 -3.66 7.24
C VAL A 315 -20.65 -3.12 6.84
N GLN A 316 -19.62 -3.41 7.64
CA GLN A 316 -18.24 -3.00 7.40
C GLN A 316 -17.49 -4.03 6.55
N PRO A 317 -16.45 -3.62 5.79
CA PRO A 317 -15.62 -4.56 5.06
C PRO A 317 -14.92 -5.55 6.03
N PRO A 318 -14.57 -6.75 5.54
CA PRO A 318 -14.68 -7.20 4.15
C PRO A 318 -16.10 -7.63 3.75
N HIS A 319 -16.47 -7.45 2.47
CA HIS A 319 -17.76 -7.88 1.94
C HIS A 319 -17.61 -9.08 0.99
N ILE A 320 -18.33 -10.16 1.26
CA ILE A 320 -18.34 -11.35 0.40
C ILE A 320 -18.83 -11.03 -1.02
N GLN A 321 -19.76 -10.09 -1.17
CA GLN A 321 -20.24 -9.64 -2.47
C GLN A 321 -19.15 -8.97 -3.30
N ALA A 322 -18.25 -8.23 -2.65
CA ALA A 322 -17.09 -7.64 -3.32
C ALA A 322 -16.07 -8.72 -3.71
N ARG A 323 -15.73 -9.65 -2.80
CA ARG A 323 -14.83 -10.78 -3.08
C ARG A 323 -15.28 -11.54 -4.31
N ARG A 324 -16.58 -11.86 -4.41
CA ARG A 324 -17.13 -12.60 -5.55
C ARG A 324 -17.04 -11.83 -6.86
N THR A 325 -17.28 -10.52 -6.83
CA THR A 325 -17.07 -9.64 -8.00
C THR A 325 -15.60 -9.64 -8.43
N TYR A 326 -14.67 -9.35 -7.53
CA TYR A 326 -13.24 -9.34 -7.85
C TYR A 326 -12.76 -10.70 -8.40
N ALA A 327 -13.18 -11.81 -7.77
CA ALA A 327 -12.85 -13.16 -8.24
C ALA A 327 -13.41 -13.43 -9.65
N SER A 328 -14.62 -12.97 -9.96
CA SER A 328 -15.18 -13.10 -11.31
C SER A 328 -14.41 -12.30 -12.36
N TYR A 329 -14.00 -11.07 -12.04
CA TYR A 329 -13.20 -10.27 -12.97
C TYR A 329 -11.80 -10.85 -13.15
N LEU A 330 -11.20 -11.37 -12.08
CA LEU A 330 -9.92 -12.07 -12.16
C LEU A 330 -10.00 -13.27 -13.12
N GLU A 331 -11.09 -14.04 -13.09
CA GLU A 331 -11.32 -15.14 -14.03
C GLU A 331 -11.42 -14.64 -15.47
N LYS A 332 -12.15 -13.54 -15.71
CA LYS A 332 -12.33 -12.96 -17.07
C LYS A 332 -11.00 -12.54 -17.71
N VAL A 333 -10.05 -12.05 -16.93
CA VAL A 333 -8.71 -11.66 -17.42
C VAL A 333 -7.72 -12.84 -17.47
N GLY A 334 -8.15 -14.04 -17.11
CA GLY A 334 -7.28 -15.22 -17.05
C GLY A 334 -6.23 -15.13 -15.93
N GLY A 335 -6.59 -14.47 -14.82
CA GLY A 335 -5.80 -14.41 -13.60
C GLY A 335 -5.79 -15.74 -12.84
N ARG A 336 -4.96 -15.82 -11.80
CA ARG A 336 -4.66 -17.07 -11.09
C ARG A 336 -5.44 -17.26 -9.81
N SER A 337 -5.34 -16.31 -8.89
CA SER A 337 -5.90 -16.47 -7.56
C SER A 337 -6.22 -15.13 -6.91
N PHE A 338 -7.38 -15.10 -6.26
CA PHE A 338 -7.76 -14.08 -5.30
C PHE A 338 -7.33 -14.60 -3.93
N LEU A 339 -6.47 -13.87 -3.23
CA LEU A 339 -5.91 -14.27 -1.94
C LEU A 339 -6.34 -13.29 -0.85
N VAL A 340 -6.58 -13.81 0.36
CA VAL A 340 -6.88 -13.00 1.55
C VAL A 340 -5.76 -13.20 2.55
N THR A 341 -5.15 -12.12 3.05
CA THR A 341 -3.97 -12.21 3.93
C THR A 341 -4.26 -13.07 5.18
N MET A 342 -5.43 -12.91 5.78
CA MET A 342 -5.84 -13.69 6.95
C MET A 342 -6.42 -15.08 6.64
N GLU A 343 -6.45 -15.54 5.37
CA GLU A 343 -6.90 -16.90 5.03
C GLU A 343 -5.75 -17.84 4.67
N GLU A 344 -4.55 -17.32 4.37
CA GLU A 344 -3.46 -18.09 3.79
C GLU A 344 -2.36 -18.43 4.80
N PRO A 345 -1.91 -19.71 4.93
CA PRO A 345 -2.46 -20.90 4.30
C PRO A 345 -3.72 -21.44 5.02
N ASN A 346 -4.07 -20.86 6.18
CA ASN A 346 -5.32 -21.11 6.89
C ASN A 346 -5.62 -19.95 7.85
N ALA A 347 -6.90 -19.75 8.17
CA ALA A 347 -7.35 -18.62 8.99
C ALA A 347 -6.98 -18.67 10.48
N ASN A 348 -6.49 -19.81 10.99
CA ASN A 348 -6.07 -19.93 12.39
C ASN A 348 -4.62 -19.52 12.59
N LYS A 349 -3.77 -19.74 11.58
CA LYS A 349 -2.36 -19.39 11.59
C LYS A 349 -1.94 -18.89 10.21
N PRO A 350 -2.44 -17.71 9.81
CA PRO A 350 -2.06 -17.12 8.54
C PRO A 350 -0.57 -16.79 8.52
N LYS A 351 -0.01 -16.69 7.32
CA LYS A 351 1.39 -16.37 7.05
C LYS A 351 1.47 -15.31 5.96
N PRO A 352 2.57 -14.56 5.88
CA PRO A 352 2.77 -13.61 4.80
C PRO A 352 2.58 -14.23 3.43
N ILE A 353 1.85 -13.54 2.56
CA ILE A 353 1.70 -13.89 1.15
C ILE A 353 2.87 -13.25 0.42
N VAL A 354 3.77 -14.08 -0.11
CA VAL A 354 5.00 -13.62 -0.77
C VAL A 354 4.94 -13.90 -2.25
N PHE A 355 5.02 -12.84 -3.06
CA PHE A 355 5.19 -12.91 -4.50
C PHE A 355 6.66 -12.70 -4.87
N GLU A 356 7.14 -13.49 -5.82
CA GLU A 356 8.40 -13.25 -6.52
C GLU A 356 8.09 -12.67 -7.90
N VAL A 357 8.75 -11.56 -8.24
CA VAL A 357 8.68 -10.95 -9.58
C VAL A 357 10.03 -11.16 -10.24
N ALA A 358 10.05 -12.01 -11.25
CA ALA A 358 11.26 -12.39 -11.98
C ALA A 358 10.94 -12.59 -13.46
N ALA A 359 11.93 -12.94 -14.29
CA ALA A 359 11.73 -13.21 -15.71
C ALA A 359 10.58 -14.20 -16.02
N ALA A 360 10.29 -15.14 -15.11
CA ALA A 360 9.24 -16.12 -15.29
C ALA A 360 7.81 -15.56 -15.10
N GLY A 361 7.66 -14.33 -14.61
CA GLY A 361 6.37 -13.74 -14.22
C GLY A 361 6.27 -13.47 -12.73
N VAL A 362 5.13 -12.94 -12.32
CA VAL A 362 4.73 -12.84 -10.91
C VAL A 362 4.31 -14.22 -10.41
N THR A 363 4.97 -14.70 -9.35
CA THR A 363 4.73 -16.05 -8.81
C THR A 363 4.46 -15.99 -7.31
N TRP A 364 3.29 -16.46 -6.88
CA TRP A 364 3.02 -16.66 -5.46
C TRP A 364 3.82 -17.84 -4.92
N THR A 365 4.69 -17.58 -3.95
CA THR A 365 5.46 -18.61 -3.24
C THR A 365 4.63 -19.15 -2.08
N LYS A 366 4.03 -20.32 -2.28
CA LYS A 366 3.36 -21.03 -1.18
C LYS A 366 4.42 -21.41 -0.15
N ALA A 367 4.28 -20.87 1.06
CA ALA A 367 5.10 -21.31 2.19
C ALA A 367 4.98 -22.84 2.29
N ALA A 368 6.10 -23.56 2.16
CA ALA A 368 6.10 -24.99 2.41
C ALA A 368 5.52 -25.18 3.82
N SER A 369 4.42 -25.93 3.91
CA SER A 369 3.81 -26.33 5.18
C SER A 369 4.89 -27.07 5.96
N SER A 370 5.48 -26.39 6.94
CA SER A 370 6.54 -26.92 7.78
C SER A 370 5.94 -27.91 8.78
N PHE A 371 5.67 -29.13 8.30
CA PHE A 371 5.77 -30.37 9.06
C PHE A 371 6.37 -31.42 8.12
N GLY A 372 7.71 -31.51 8.15
CA GLY A 372 8.48 -32.60 7.53
C GLY A 372 8.83 -32.41 6.05
N SER A 373 10.13 -32.34 5.76
CA SER A 373 10.79 -32.39 4.44
C SER A 373 10.44 -31.29 3.43
N ALA A 374 11.46 -30.52 3.05
CA ALA A 374 11.39 -29.48 2.04
C ALA A 374 10.99 -30.03 0.66
N ALA A 375 9.86 -29.54 0.14
CA ALA A 375 9.63 -29.42 -1.29
C ALA A 375 8.92 -28.07 -1.53
N ILE A 376 9.64 -27.13 -2.16
CA ILE A 376 9.07 -25.86 -2.61
C ILE A 376 8.17 -26.19 -3.80
N VAL A 377 6.85 -26.11 -3.62
CA VAL A 377 5.90 -26.21 -4.73
C VAL A 377 5.55 -24.79 -5.17
N ALA A 378 6.33 -24.24 -6.10
CA ALA A 378 5.98 -23.00 -6.79
C ALA A 378 4.94 -23.30 -7.88
N SER A 379 3.84 -22.55 -7.94
CA SER A 379 2.91 -22.56 -9.07
C SER A 379 3.55 -21.84 -10.26
N ARG A 380 4.29 -22.58 -11.09
CA ARG A 380 4.90 -22.02 -12.31
C ARG A 380 3.85 -21.79 -13.40
N PRO A 381 4.00 -20.76 -14.25
CA PRO A 381 3.21 -20.65 -15.48
C PRO A 381 3.34 -21.88 -16.34
N ALA A 382 2.23 -22.30 -16.95
CA ALA A 382 2.27 -23.29 -18.01
C ALA A 382 3.15 -22.75 -19.14
N ARG A 383 4.23 -23.48 -19.48
CA ARG A 383 5.04 -23.14 -20.65
C ARG A 383 4.14 -23.21 -21.88
N ALA A 384 4.00 -22.09 -22.60
CA ALA A 384 3.49 -22.12 -23.96
C ALA A 384 4.43 -23.01 -24.80
N GLY A 385 3.86 -24.08 -25.36
CA GLY A 385 4.58 -25.07 -26.16
C GLY A 385 5.11 -24.49 -27.47
N ALA A 386 6.11 -25.21 -27.98
CA ALA A 386 6.87 -24.99 -29.21
C ALA A 386 6.05 -25.06 -30.50
#